data_AF-A0A2P4XXQ0-F1
#
_entry.id   AF-A0A2P4XXQ0-F1
#
_cell.length_a   1.000
_cell.length_b   1.000
_cell.length_c   1.000
_cell.angle_alpha   90.00
_cell.angle_beta   90.00
_cell.angle_gamma   90.00
#
_symmetry.space_group_name_H-M   'P 1'
#
loop_
_entity.id
_entity.type
_entity.pdbx_description
1 polymer ?
#
loop_
_entity_poly.entity_id
_entity_poly.type
_entity_poly.pdbx_seq_one_letter_code
_entity_poly.pdbx_strand_id
1 'polypeptide(L)'
;MFTPRQIAKKFVAQEEKEGVGARVYRSIGSSRLRSLDPFLILDEASVGLPGGFPDHPHRGFETVSYVLPTSKGHMYHEAFLGNNGELRPGGR
;
A
#
# COMPACT_ATOMS: atom_id res chain seq x y z
N MET A 1 -18.20 31.43 8.15
CA MET A 1 -18.84 30.10 8.23
C MET A 1 -17.99 29.12 7.45
N PHE A 2 -17.64 27.97 8.02
CA PHE A 2 -16.94 26.91 7.29
C PHE A 2 -17.97 26.10 6.49
N THR A 3 -17.75 25.95 5.18
CA THR A 3 -18.51 25.01 4.36
C THR A 3 -17.80 23.66 4.36
N PRO A 4 -18.42 22.57 4.84
CA PRO A 4 -17.80 21.26 4.82
C PRO A 4 -17.50 20.80 3.39
N ARG A 5 -16.33 20.17 3.20
CA ARG A 5 -16.03 19.50 1.93
C ARG A 5 -17.02 18.37 1.70
N GLN A 6 -17.53 18.28 0.47
CA GLN A 6 -18.42 17.20 0.05
C GLN A 6 -17.61 16.07 -0.60
N ILE A 7 -18.14 14.85 -0.56
CA ILE A 7 -17.55 13.70 -1.25
C ILE A 7 -17.75 13.89 -2.75
N ALA A 8 -16.66 14.11 -3.49
CA ALA A 8 -16.72 14.28 -4.94
C ALA A 8 -16.86 12.96 -5.69
N LYS A 9 -16.32 11.86 -5.15
CA LYS A 9 -16.37 10.53 -5.78
C LYS A 9 -16.29 9.43 -4.72
N LYS A 10 -17.08 8.37 -4.90
CA LYS A 10 -17.04 7.14 -4.08
C LYS A 10 -17.05 5.93 -5.00
N PHE A 11 -16.15 5.00 -4.76
CA PHE A 11 -16.11 3.71 -5.45
C PHE A 11 -15.44 2.67 -4.55
N VAL A 12 -15.66 1.40 -4.86
CA VAL A 12 -15.01 0.28 -4.18
C VAL A 12 -13.67 -0.01 -4.89
N ALA A 13 -12.60 -0.16 -4.11
CA ALA A 13 -11.30 -0.57 -4.62
C ALA A 13 -11.37 -1.97 -5.24
N GLN A 14 -10.60 -2.21 -6.30
CA GLN A 14 -10.62 -3.48 -7.02
C GLN A 14 -9.45 -4.35 -6.56
N GLU A 15 -9.70 -5.66 -6.43
CA GLU A 15 -8.65 -6.61 -6.08
C GLU A 15 -7.73 -6.85 -7.29
N GLU A 16 -6.42 -6.75 -7.06
CA GLU A 16 -5.36 -6.98 -8.03
C GLU A 16 -4.33 -7.97 -7.47
N LYS A 17 -3.70 -8.75 -8.35
CA LYS A 17 -2.58 -9.62 -8.00
C LYS A 17 -1.29 -8.82 -8.10
N GLU A 18 -0.46 -8.88 -7.07
CA GLU A 18 0.83 -8.20 -7.02
C GLU A 18 1.90 -9.12 -6.44
N GLY A 19 3.17 -8.83 -6.75
CA GLY A 19 4.31 -9.60 -6.27
C GLY A 19 4.14 -11.11 -6.48
N VAL A 20 4.40 -11.88 -5.42
CA VAL A 20 4.23 -13.34 -5.40
C VAL A 20 3.17 -13.68 -4.36
N GLY A 21 2.01 -14.15 -4.82
CA GLY A 21 0.93 -14.61 -3.93
C GLY A 21 0.25 -13.53 -3.09
N ALA A 22 0.57 -12.24 -3.29
CA ALA A 22 -0.10 -11.14 -2.62
C ALA A 22 -1.36 -10.71 -3.39
N ARG A 23 -2.37 -10.25 -2.64
CA ARG A 23 -3.55 -9.57 -3.18
C ARG A 23 -3.64 -8.18 -2.57
N VAL A 24 -3.93 -7.20 -3.41
CA VAL A 24 -4.12 -5.81 -2.98
C VAL A 24 -5.48 -5.30 -3.45
N TYR A 25 -6.10 -4.42 -2.68
CA TYR A 25 -7.25 -3.65 -3.12
C TYR A 25 -6.77 -2.25 -3.50
N ARG A 26 -6.73 -1.97 -4.80
CA ARG A 26 -6.19 -0.72 -5.35
C ARG A 26 -7.27 0.34 -5.53
N SER A 27 -7.02 1.53 -4.98
CA SER A 27 -7.90 2.70 -5.11
C SER A 27 -7.30 3.75 -6.05
N ILE A 28 -6.36 4.57 -5.57
CA ILE A 28 -5.55 5.50 -6.38
C ILE A 28 -4.61 4.66 -7.26
N GLY A 29 -4.45 5.05 -8.53
CA GLY A 29 -3.69 4.31 -9.55
C GLY A 29 -4.55 3.34 -10.36
N SER A 30 -5.76 3.03 -9.91
CA SER A 30 -6.72 2.18 -10.65
C SER A 30 -7.30 2.89 -11.89
N SER A 31 -7.98 2.14 -12.75
CA SER A 31 -8.75 2.69 -13.86
C SER A 31 -9.85 3.67 -13.41
N ARG A 32 -10.33 3.55 -12.17
CA ARG A 32 -11.37 4.42 -11.60
C ARG A 32 -10.81 5.73 -11.03
N LEU A 33 -9.53 5.78 -10.64
CA LEU A 33 -8.87 6.98 -10.15
C LEU A 33 -7.37 6.90 -10.47
N ARG A 34 -7.02 7.23 -11.71
CA ARG A 34 -5.67 7.03 -12.27
C ARG A 34 -4.58 7.81 -11.54
N SER A 35 -4.90 8.99 -11.02
CA SER A 35 -3.99 9.87 -10.29
C SER A 35 -4.77 10.74 -9.33
N LEU A 36 -4.19 11.03 -8.18
CA LEU A 36 -4.69 12.03 -7.25
C LEU A 36 -3.50 12.80 -6.68
N ASP A 37 -2.94 13.72 -7.48
CA ASP A 37 -1.75 14.51 -7.13
C ASP A 37 -1.82 15.03 -5.68
N PRO A 38 -0.83 14.73 -4.81
CA PRO A 38 0.49 14.09 -5.08
C PRO A 38 0.55 12.56 -4.95
N PHE A 39 -0.58 11.90 -4.73
CA PHE A 39 -0.66 10.45 -4.52
C PHE A 39 -0.75 9.68 -5.85
N LEU A 40 0.16 8.72 -6.01
CA LEU A 40 0.28 7.89 -7.22
C LEU A 40 -0.51 6.58 -7.12
N ILE A 41 -0.34 5.85 -6.00
CA ILE A 41 -0.96 4.55 -5.73
C ILE A 41 -1.39 4.50 -4.27
N LEU A 42 -2.53 3.85 -4.00
CA LEU A 42 -2.93 3.47 -2.66
C LEU A 42 -3.54 2.07 -2.68
N ASP A 43 -2.82 1.13 -2.05
CA ASP A 43 -3.15 -0.28 -1.95
C ASP A 43 -3.40 -0.68 -0.50
N GLU A 44 -4.49 -1.40 -0.25
CA GLU A 44 -4.68 -2.20 0.96
C GLU A 44 -4.26 -3.64 0.67
N ALA A 45 -3.18 -4.10 1.31
CA ALA A 45 -2.59 -5.40 1.02
C ALA A 45 -2.97 -6.48 2.04
N SER A 46 -3.24 -7.68 1.54
CA SER A 46 -3.31 -8.91 2.33
C SER A 46 -2.31 -9.93 1.79
N VAL A 47 -1.32 -10.29 2.60
CA VAL A 47 -0.23 -11.17 2.22
C VAL A 47 0.09 -12.14 3.35
N GLY A 48 0.50 -13.34 2.98
CA GLY A 48 0.93 -14.37 3.92
C GLY A 48 2.03 -15.22 3.29
N LEU A 49 2.88 -15.82 4.14
CA LEU A 49 3.96 -16.68 3.68
C LEU A 49 3.42 -17.89 2.90
N PRO A 50 4.12 -18.34 1.83
CA PRO A 50 5.43 -17.88 1.36
C PRO A 50 5.39 -16.69 0.38
N GLY A 51 4.25 -15.99 0.28
CA GLY A 51 4.09 -14.84 -0.60
C GLY A 51 4.71 -13.54 -0.07
N GLY A 52 4.78 -12.53 -0.92
CA GLY A 52 5.42 -11.24 -0.62
C GLY A 52 5.61 -10.35 -1.84
N PHE A 53 6.37 -9.28 -1.64
CA PHE A 53 6.86 -8.40 -2.69
C PHE A 53 8.39 -8.60 -2.78
N PRO A 54 8.87 -9.54 -3.62
CA PRO A 54 10.31 -9.83 -3.73
C PRO A 54 11.07 -8.63 -4.32
N ASP A 55 12.38 -8.72 -4.41
CA ASP A 55 13.29 -7.67 -4.92
C ASP A 55 12.72 -6.89 -6.12
N HIS A 56 12.52 -5.59 -5.95
CA HIS A 56 12.03 -4.69 -6.99
C HIS A 56 12.53 -3.25 -6.78
N PRO A 57 12.70 -2.46 -7.86
CA PRO A 57 13.21 -1.09 -7.77
C PRO A 57 12.10 -0.04 -7.57
N HIS A 58 12.48 1.12 -7.02
CA HIS A 58 11.68 2.36 -6.99
C HIS A 58 12.54 3.56 -7.42
N ARG A 59 11.93 4.59 -8.00
CA ARG A 59 12.63 5.82 -8.42
C ARG A 59 11.67 7.01 -8.50
N GLY A 60 12.07 8.13 -7.89
CA GLY A 60 11.42 9.44 -8.10
C GLY A 60 10.11 9.66 -7.31
N PHE A 61 9.80 8.81 -6.34
CA PHE A 61 8.67 8.95 -5.43
C PHE A 61 8.97 8.25 -4.10
N GLU A 62 8.07 8.41 -3.14
CA GLU A 62 8.15 7.77 -1.82
C GLU A 62 7.09 6.67 -1.69
N THR A 63 7.46 5.59 -1.00
CA THR A 63 6.52 4.55 -0.57
C THR A 63 6.37 4.64 0.93
N VAL A 64 5.12 4.75 1.40
CA VAL A 64 4.79 4.73 2.82
C VAL A 64 4.00 3.44 3.09
N SER A 65 4.55 2.58 3.94
CA SER A 65 3.90 1.34 4.36
C SER A 65 3.45 1.45 5.81
N TYR A 66 2.20 1.08 6.08
CA TYR A 66 1.63 1.06 7.42
C TYR A 66 0.95 -0.28 7.68
N VAL A 67 1.43 -1.02 8.68
CA VAL A 67 0.82 -2.29 9.08
C VAL A 67 -0.32 -1.96 10.05
N LEU A 68 -1.54 -2.32 9.66
CA LEU A 68 -2.74 -2.02 10.46
C LEU A 68 -2.63 -2.59 11.88
N PRO A 69 -3.14 -1.89 12.91
CA PRO A 69 -3.18 -2.42 14.28
C PRO A 69 -3.91 -3.76 14.42
N THR A 70 -4.83 -4.05 13.49
CA THR A 70 -5.62 -5.28 13.43
C THR A 70 -4.90 -6.42 12.69
N SER A 71 -3.74 -6.17 12.08
CA SER A 71 -2.97 -7.20 11.40
C SER A 71 -2.47 -8.24 12.40
N LYS A 72 -2.61 -9.52 12.04
CA LYS A 72 -2.17 -10.65 12.87
C LYS A 72 -0.65 -10.88 12.84
N GLY A 73 0.06 -10.21 11.93
CA GLY A 73 1.49 -10.38 11.69
C GLY A 73 2.16 -9.06 11.36
N HIS A 74 3.45 -9.17 11.03
CA HIS A 74 4.32 -8.06 10.65
C HIS A 74 4.80 -8.23 9.21
N MET A 75 5.48 -7.21 8.68
CA MET A 75 6.19 -7.31 7.40
C MET A 75 7.68 -7.13 7.62
N TYR A 76 8.48 -7.95 6.96
CA TYR A 76 9.92 -7.74 6.87
C TYR A 76 10.25 -6.97 5.58
N HIS A 77 11.24 -6.09 5.63
CA HIS A 77 11.78 -5.44 4.44
C HIS A 77 13.31 -5.46 4.47
N GLU A 78 13.92 -5.55 3.29
CA GLU A 78 15.35 -5.44 3.06
C GLU A 78 15.59 -4.69 1.75
N ALA A 79 16.61 -3.83 1.74
CA ALA A 79 17.01 -3.04 0.58
C ALA A 79 18.44 -3.39 0.15
N PHE A 80 18.78 -3.09 -1.11
CA PHE A 80 20.06 -3.44 -1.72
C PHE A 80 21.31 -2.85 -1.04
N LEU A 81 21.17 -1.80 -0.22
CA LEU A 81 22.26 -1.22 0.60
C LEU A 81 22.35 -1.84 2.01
N GLY A 82 21.61 -2.93 2.27
CA GLY A 82 21.60 -3.65 3.53
C GLY A 82 20.64 -3.09 4.59
N ASN A 83 19.94 -1.98 4.31
CA ASN A 83 18.90 -1.47 5.20
C ASN A 83 17.76 -2.50 5.31
N ASN A 84 17.43 -2.90 6.53
CA ASN A 84 16.34 -3.85 6.78
C ASN A 84 15.61 -3.52 8.08
N GLY A 85 14.42 -4.12 8.25
CA GLY A 85 13.59 -3.90 9.42
C GLY A 85 12.31 -4.72 9.41
N GLU A 86 11.65 -4.74 10.56
CA GLU A 86 10.34 -5.36 10.76
C GLU A 86 9.32 -4.26 11.05
N LEU A 87 8.26 -4.19 10.24
CA LEU A 87 7.12 -3.29 10.44
C LEU A 87 6.05 -4.02 11.24
N ARG A 88 5.83 -3.62 12.49
CA ARG A 88 4.80 -4.23 13.34
C ARG A 88 3.47 -3.49 13.27
N PRO A 89 2.36 -4.19 13.61
CA PRO A 89 1.05 -3.58 13.71
C PRO A 89 1.06 -2.26 14.50
N GLY A 90 0.51 -1.21 13.88
CA GLY A 90 0.40 0.12 14.47
C GLY A 90 1.64 1.00 14.36
N GLY A 91 2.68 0.59 13.62
CA GLY A 91 3.89 1.40 13.42
C GLY A 91 4.86 1.37 14.61
N ARG A 92 4.95 0.22 15.28
CA ARG A 92 5.93 -0.04 16.34
C ARG A 92 7.12 -0.84 15.84
#